data_AF-A0A0C9UW31-F1
#
_entry.id   AF-A0A0C9UW31-F1
#
_cell.length_a   1.000
_cell.length_b   1.000
_cell.length_c   1.000
_cell.angle_alpha   90.00
_cell.angle_beta   90.00
_cell.angle_gamma   90.00
#
_symmetry.space_group_name_H-M   'P 1'
#
loop_
_entity.id
_entity.type
_entity.pdbx_description
1 polymer ?
#
loop_
_entity_poly.entity_id
_entity_poly.type
_entity_poly.pdbx_seq_one_letter_code
_entity_poly.pdbx_strand_id
1 'polypeptide(L)'
;MAQFVAVQTLGQNWQIDRPSFIAWTSPGQPSTTPLWELINPTTRDVVYLLSTNGITPTLSGFSAAGIISYVYPTQICGSVPLYAAAGPSDHWYTTNLIEHDELLGVSGWTDDGIAAYVLPVDGASLLFK
;
A
#
# COMPACT_ATOMS: atom_id res chain seq x y z
N MET A 1 -12.99 -3.29 11.56
CA MET A 1 -12.22 -4.53 11.87
C MET A 1 -11.15 -4.72 10.81
N ALA A 2 -10.01 -5.34 11.12
CA ALA A 2 -8.95 -5.54 10.13
C ALA A 2 -9.33 -6.67 9.16
N GLN A 3 -9.13 -6.47 7.86
CA GLN A 3 -9.46 -7.45 6.82
C GLN A 3 -8.40 -7.42 5.72
N PHE A 4 -8.37 -8.48 4.90
CA PHE A 4 -7.55 -8.51 3.68
C PHE A 4 -8.01 -7.41 2.73
N VAL A 5 -7.08 -6.56 2.31
CA VAL A 5 -7.33 -5.60 1.22
C VAL A 5 -6.97 -6.31 -0.08
N ALA A 6 -7.99 -6.73 -0.84
CA ALA A 6 -7.81 -7.32 -2.16
C ALA A 6 -7.76 -6.19 -3.22
N VAL A 7 -6.67 -6.11 -3.99
CA VAL A 7 -6.54 -5.20 -5.14
C VAL A 7 -7.42 -5.69 -6.29
N GLN A 8 -8.01 -4.74 -7.02
CA GLN A 8 -8.91 -4.98 -8.14
C GLN A 8 -8.20 -5.71 -9.30
N THR A 9 -8.84 -6.77 -9.79
CA THR A 9 -8.35 -7.65 -10.85
C THR A 9 -8.68 -7.10 -12.24
N LEU A 10 -7.78 -6.31 -12.83
CA LEU A 10 -7.87 -5.95 -14.24
C LEU A 10 -6.57 -6.21 -15.00
N GLY A 11 -6.33 -7.50 -15.27
CA GLY A 11 -5.75 -7.94 -16.54
C GLY A 11 -4.21 -7.92 -16.71
N GLN A 12 -3.68 -9.13 -16.91
CA GLN A 12 -2.39 -9.50 -17.53
C GLN A 12 -1.20 -9.80 -16.60
N ASN A 13 -0.89 -11.11 -16.54
CA ASN A 13 0.38 -11.78 -16.25
C ASN A 13 1.48 -10.98 -15.54
N TRP A 14 1.34 -10.74 -14.23
CA TRP A 14 2.30 -10.94 -13.11
C TRP A 14 1.42 -10.80 -11.86
N GLN A 15 0.66 -11.85 -11.55
CA GLN A 15 -0.41 -11.77 -10.56
C GLN A 15 0.16 -11.67 -9.13
N ILE A 16 -0.20 -10.60 -8.43
CA ILE A 16 -0.22 -10.59 -6.96
C ILE A 16 -1.36 -11.54 -6.55
N ASP A 17 -1.04 -12.83 -6.36
CA ASP A 17 -2.00 -13.88 -6.00
C ASP A 17 -2.14 -14.08 -4.48
N ARG A 18 -1.75 -13.10 -3.67
CA ARG A 18 -1.95 -13.11 -2.23
C ARG A 18 -2.44 -11.75 -1.77
N PRO A 19 -3.36 -11.67 -0.80
CA PRO A 19 -3.72 -10.37 -0.24
C PRO A 19 -2.43 -9.71 0.22
N SER A 20 -2.14 -8.50 -0.25
CA SER A 20 -0.82 -7.88 -0.12
C SER A 20 -0.51 -7.51 1.33
N PHE A 21 -1.55 -7.22 2.12
CA PHE A 21 -1.46 -6.91 3.54
C PHE A 21 -2.85 -6.93 4.21
N ILE A 22 -2.85 -6.95 5.55
CA ILE A 22 -4.04 -6.73 6.36
C ILE A 22 -4.05 -5.27 6.84
N ALA A 23 -5.19 -4.59 6.65
CA ALA A 23 -5.39 -3.23 7.13
C ALA A 23 -6.81 -3.05 7.68
N TRP A 24 -7.04 -1.91 8.35
CA TRP A 24 -8.34 -1.61 8.94
C TRP A 24 -9.27 -1.04 7.89
N THR A 25 -10.47 -1.61 7.75
CA THR A 25 -11.47 -1.14 6.77
C THR A 25 -12.37 -0.02 7.31
N SER A 26 -12.21 0.34 8.58
CA SER A 26 -13.02 1.32 9.28
C SER A 26 -12.13 2.23 10.13
N PRO A 27 -12.48 3.52 10.30
CA PRO A 27 -11.78 4.40 11.22
C PRO A 27 -11.92 3.92 12.66
N GLY A 28 -11.03 4.39 13.54
CA GLY A 28 -11.15 4.21 14.99
C GLY A 28 -10.07 3.33 15.62
N GLN A 29 -9.18 2.70 14.83
CA GLN A 29 -7.98 2.08 15.38
C GLN A 29 -6.99 3.19 15.82
N PRO A 30 -6.47 3.16 17.05
CA PRO A 30 -5.47 4.12 17.51
C PRO A 30 -4.23 4.14 16.60
N SER A 31 -3.67 5.33 16.40
CA SER A 31 -2.45 5.54 15.61
C SER A 31 -2.54 5.12 14.14
N THR A 32 -3.74 5.02 13.59
CA THR A 32 -3.94 4.80 12.15
C THR A 32 -4.37 6.07 11.44
N THR A 33 -3.98 6.18 10.17
CA THR A 33 -4.40 7.24 9.26
C THR A 33 -5.01 6.64 8.00
N PRO A 34 -5.99 7.30 7.35
CA PRO A 34 -6.53 6.80 6.09
C PRO A 34 -5.46 6.80 4.98
N LEU A 35 -5.38 5.66 4.29
CA LEU A 35 -4.67 5.46 3.05
C LEU A 35 -5.62 5.74 1.88
N TRP A 36 -5.24 6.70 1.06
CA TRP A 36 -6.00 7.12 -0.11
C TRP A 36 -5.48 6.45 -1.37
N GLU A 37 -6.41 6.04 -2.21
CA GLU A 37 -6.17 5.70 -3.60
C GLU A 37 -6.29 6.96 -4.45
N LEU A 38 -5.24 7.26 -5.21
CA LEU A 38 -5.24 8.32 -6.20
C LEU A 38 -5.00 7.68 -7.57
N ILE A 39 -5.80 8.08 -8.56
CA ILE A 39 -5.76 7.51 -9.91
C ILE A 39 -5.34 8.60 -10.88
N ASN A 40 -4.35 8.32 -11.71
CA ASN A 40 -4.04 9.12 -12.88
C ASN A 40 -5.07 8.80 -13.98
N PRO A 41 -5.93 9.76 -14.38
CA PRO A 41 -7.00 9.47 -15.34
C PRO A 41 -6.48 9.13 -16.74
N THR A 42 -5.21 9.45 -17.05
CA THR A 42 -4.59 9.26 -18.36
C THR A 42 -3.92 7.89 -18.44
N THR A 43 -3.02 7.58 -17.50
CA THR A 43 -2.24 6.33 -17.51
C THR A 43 -2.96 5.18 -16.81
N ARG A 44 -4.01 5.47 -16.02
CA ARG A 44 -4.68 4.52 -15.10
C ARG A 44 -3.78 4.00 -13.98
N ASP A 45 -2.62 4.63 -13.79
CA ASP A 45 -1.73 4.41 -12.67
C ASP A 45 -2.42 4.75 -11.34
N VAL A 46 -2.10 3.98 -10.30
CA VAL A 46 -2.67 4.08 -8.97
C VAL A 46 -1.58 4.32 -7.95
N VAL A 47 -1.68 5.43 -7.23
CA VAL A 47 -0.76 5.79 -6.14
C VAL A 47 -1.50 5.77 -4.81
N TYR A 48 -0.85 5.21 -3.79
CA TYR A 48 -1.33 5.25 -2.42
C TYR A 48 -0.64 6.33 -1.59
N LEU A 49 -1.44 7.20 -0.96
CA LEU A 49 -0.93 8.30 -0.13
C LEU A 49 -1.61 8.36 1.23
N LEU A 50 -0.84 8.63 2.28
CA LEU A 50 -1.34 8.84 3.62
C LEU A 50 -1.95 10.23 3.76
N SER A 51 -3.05 10.33 4.50
CA SER A 51 -3.55 11.62 4.98
C SER A 51 -2.80 12.03 6.24
N THR A 52 -1.87 12.99 6.16
CA THR A 52 -1.11 13.41 7.35
C THR A 52 -1.94 14.24 8.34
N ASN A 53 -2.98 14.93 7.87
CA ASN A 53 -3.77 15.88 8.66
C ASN A 53 -5.30 15.67 8.55
N GLY A 54 -5.76 14.49 8.10
CA GLY A 54 -7.18 14.24 7.85
C GLY A 54 -7.74 14.95 6.61
N ILE A 55 -6.88 15.58 5.82
CA ILE A 55 -7.22 16.20 4.53
C ILE A 55 -6.93 15.20 3.41
N THR A 56 -7.75 15.20 2.36
CA THR A 56 -7.48 14.42 1.15
C THR A 56 -6.11 14.80 0.56
N PRO A 57 -5.17 13.85 0.42
CA PRO A 57 -3.87 14.12 -0.18
C PRO A 57 -4.03 14.50 -1.66
N THR A 58 -3.12 15.36 -2.14
CA THR A 58 -3.10 15.84 -3.52
C THR A 58 -1.77 15.50 -4.16
N LEU A 59 -1.81 14.92 -5.36
CA LEU A 59 -0.64 14.66 -6.19
C LEU A 59 -0.93 15.20 -7.60
N SER A 60 0.01 15.96 -8.17
CA SER A 60 -0.17 16.57 -9.49
C SER A 60 -0.38 15.50 -10.56
N GLY A 61 -1.44 15.64 -11.36
CA GLY A 61 -1.79 14.66 -12.40
C GLY A 61 -2.64 13.48 -11.91
N PHE A 62 -2.92 13.40 -10.61
CA PHE A 62 -3.75 12.36 -10.02
C PHE A 62 -5.02 12.93 -9.41
N SER A 63 -6.07 12.11 -9.40
CA SER A 63 -7.36 12.41 -8.78
C SER A 63 -7.62 11.44 -7.63
N ALA A 64 -8.06 11.95 -6.48
CA ALA A 64 -8.39 11.11 -5.34
C ALA A 64 -9.65 10.29 -5.63
N ALA A 65 -9.51 8.96 -5.61
CA ALA A 65 -10.62 8.02 -5.79
C ALA A 65 -11.36 7.76 -4.48
N GLY A 66 -10.62 7.61 -3.38
CA GLY A 66 -11.21 7.41 -2.05
C GLY A 66 -10.25 6.83 -1.04
N ILE A 67 -10.77 6.60 0.17
CA ILE A 67 -10.04 5.89 1.23
C ILE A 67 -10.22 4.38 1.00
N ILE A 68 -9.10 3.65 0.89
CA ILE A 68 -9.14 2.19 0.71
C ILE A 68 -8.93 1.44 2.02
N SER A 69 -8.20 2.01 2.96
CA SER A 69 -7.95 1.41 4.28
C SER A 69 -7.40 2.44 5.28
N TYR A 70 -7.24 2.04 6.54
CA TYR A 70 -6.53 2.78 7.57
C TYR A 70 -5.29 1.99 7.98
N VAL A 71 -4.13 2.64 7.94
CA VAL A 71 -2.80 2.04 8.10
C VAL A 71 -1.96 2.83 9.10
N TYR A 72 -0.85 2.27 9.56
CA TYR A 72 0.03 2.97 10.48
C TYR A 72 1.01 3.87 9.69
N PRO A 73 1.09 5.18 9.99
CA PRO A 73 2.04 6.07 9.32
C PRO A 73 3.49 5.87 9.78
N THR A 74 3.68 5.23 10.93
CA THR A 74 4.99 4.93 11.54
C THR A 74 5.00 3.48 12.00
N GLN A 75 6.20 2.86 12.05
CA GLN A 75 6.31 1.48 12.45
C GLN A 75 5.83 1.25 13.89
N ILE A 76 4.99 0.23 14.07
CA ILE A 76 4.58 -0.29 15.38
C ILE A 76 5.02 -1.75 15.55
N CYS A 77 5.01 -2.23 16.79
CA CYS A 77 5.28 -3.65 17.07
C CYS A 77 4.30 -4.55 16.29
N GLY A 78 4.84 -5.52 15.55
CA GLY A 78 4.06 -6.46 14.73
C GLY A 78 3.62 -5.93 13.36
N SER A 79 3.93 -4.68 13.01
CA SER A 79 3.72 -4.16 11.65
C SER A 79 4.93 -4.38 10.76
N VAL A 80 4.66 -4.54 9.47
CA VAL A 80 5.66 -4.64 8.40
C VAL A 80 5.53 -3.43 7.46
N PRO A 81 6.63 -2.96 6.86
CA PRO A 81 6.58 -1.90 5.86
C PRO A 81 5.83 -2.35 4.61
N LEU A 82 5.09 -1.42 4.02
CA LEU A 82 4.58 -1.49 2.65
C LEU A 82 5.53 -0.67 1.78
N TYR A 83 6.40 -1.36 1.08
CA TYR A 83 7.36 -0.78 0.14
C TYR A 83 6.65 -0.32 -1.12
N ALA A 84 7.11 0.79 -1.69
CA ALA A 84 6.63 1.35 -2.94
C ALA A 84 7.78 1.42 -3.95
N ALA A 85 7.48 1.08 -5.20
CA ALA A 85 8.36 1.29 -6.34
C ALA A 85 7.59 2.03 -7.42
N ALA A 86 8.24 3.02 -8.04
CA ALA A 86 7.67 3.81 -9.12
C ALA A 86 8.35 3.46 -10.44
N GLY A 87 7.54 3.06 -11.42
CA GLY A 87 7.93 2.85 -12.80
C GLY A 87 7.53 4.02 -13.70
N PRO A 88 7.76 3.92 -15.03
CA PRO A 88 7.48 5.03 -15.96
C PRO A 88 6.00 5.41 -16.08
N SER A 89 5.09 4.49 -15.75
CA SER A 89 3.65 4.68 -15.88
C SER A 89 2.84 3.89 -14.85
N ASP A 90 3.49 3.38 -13.81
CA ASP A 90 2.85 2.48 -12.84
C ASP A 90 3.55 2.58 -11.47
N HIS A 91 2.80 2.32 -10.41
CA HIS A 91 3.31 2.19 -9.05
C HIS A 91 2.99 0.81 -8.51
N TRP A 92 3.96 0.26 -7.79
CA TRP A 92 3.87 -1.09 -7.29
C TRP A 92 4.16 -1.15 -5.79
N TYR A 93 3.40 -1.97 -5.08
CA TYR A 93 3.41 -2.02 -3.61
C TYR A 93 3.50 -3.46 -3.09
N THR A 94 4.43 -3.71 -2.18
CA THR A 94 4.60 -5.02 -1.54
C THR A 94 5.08 -4.90 -0.11
N THR A 95 4.84 -5.94 0.69
CA THR A 95 5.49 -6.09 2.00
C THR A 95 6.73 -6.97 1.94
N ASN A 96 7.06 -7.54 0.78
CA ASN A 96 8.21 -8.40 0.58
C ASN A 96 9.41 -7.58 0.06
N LEU A 97 10.40 -7.37 0.92
CA LEU A 97 11.61 -6.62 0.56
C LEU A 97 12.38 -7.25 -0.61
N ILE A 98 12.41 -8.59 -0.70
CA ILE A 98 13.13 -9.28 -1.79
C ILE A 98 12.45 -8.98 -3.13
N GLU A 99 11.13 -9.03 -3.18
CA GLU A 99 10.36 -8.73 -4.40
C GLU A 99 10.50 -7.26 -4.82
N HIS A 100 10.54 -6.34 -3.84
CA HIS A 100 10.81 -4.92 -4.07
C HIS A 100 12.22 -4.71 -4.65
N ASP A 101 13.26 -5.27 -4.01
CA ASP A 101 14.64 -5.16 -4.47
C ASP A 101 14.84 -5.78 -5.87
N GLU A 102 14.17 -6.90 -6.17
CA GLU A 102 14.18 -7.52 -7.49
C GLU A 102 13.58 -6.59 -8.55
N LEU A 103 12.46 -5.92 -8.23
CA LEU A 103 11.82 -4.96 -9.13
C LEU A 103 12.72 -3.74 -9.38
N LEU A 104 13.44 -3.25 -8.37
CA LEU A 104 14.40 -2.16 -8.52
C LEU A 104 15.60 -2.52 -9.42
N GLY A 105 15.86 -3.82 -9.61
CA GLY A 105 16.83 -4.30 -10.60
C GLY A 105 16.35 -4.19 -12.06
N VAL A 106 15.05 -3.94 -12.29
CA VAL A 106 14.45 -3.80 -13.62
C VAL A 106 14.59 -2.36 -14.11
N SER A 107 15.10 -2.18 -15.33
CA SER A 107 15.29 -0.86 -15.94
C SER A 107 13.99 -0.05 -15.96
N GLY A 108 14.03 1.16 -15.40
CA GLY A 108 12.90 2.09 -15.36
C GLY A 108 12.12 2.09 -14.05
N TRP A 109 12.40 1.16 -13.13
CA TRP A 109 11.85 1.17 -11.77
C TRP A 109 12.79 1.88 -10.81
N THR A 110 12.20 2.61 -9.87
CA THR A 110 12.91 3.38 -8.85
C THR A 110 12.24 3.19 -7.50
N ASP A 111 13.04 3.28 -6.44
CA ASP A 111 12.55 3.18 -5.06
C ASP A 111 11.73 4.44 -4.72
N ASP A 112 10.49 4.23 -4.28
CA ASP A 112 9.60 5.27 -3.78
C ASP A 112 9.42 5.18 -2.25
N GLY A 113 10.23 4.34 -1.60
CA GLY A 113 10.34 4.23 -0.16
C GLY A 113 9.20 3.45 0.50
N ILE A 114 8.90 3.79 1.75
CA ILE A 114 7.87 3.13 2.54
C ILE A 114 6.59 3.98 2.49
N ALA A 115 5.55 3.46 1.83
CA ALA A 115 4.27 4.15 1.73
C ALA A 115 3.48 4.10 3.04
N ALA A 116 3.56 3.00 3.79
CA ALA A 116 2.85 2.80 5.04
C ALA A 116 3.43 1.63 5.86
N TYR A 117 2.91 1.43 7.07
CA TYR A 117 3.10 0.20 7.85
C TYR A 117 1.77 -0.53 8.04
N VAL A 118 1.78 -1.82 7.75
CA VAL A 118 0.58 -2.67 7.63
C VAL A 118 0.76 -3.96 8.43
N LEU A 119 -0.31 -4.74 8.60
CA LEU A 119 -0.25 -6.02 9.28
C LEU A 119 0.13 -7.13 8.26
N PRO A 120 1.02 -8.07 8.63
CA PRO A 120 1.46 -9.15 7.73
C PRO A 120 0.33 -10.16 7.44
N VAL A 121 0.38 -10.77 6.26
CA VAL A 121 -0.63 -11.73 5.75
C VAL A 121 -0.38 -13.16 6.22
N ASP A 122 0.88 -13.51 6.48
CA ASP A 122 1.24 -14.81 7.04
C ASP A 122 1.17 -14.74 8.56
N GLY A 123 0.17 -15.41 9.13
CA GLY A 123 -0.09 -15.46 10.56
C GLY A 123 1.00 -16.14 11.39
N ALA A 124 2.19 -15.55 11.51
CA ALA A 124 3.03 -15.73 12.69
C ALA A 124 2.46 -14.85 13.83
N SER A 125 1.24 -15.21 14.26
CA SER A 125 0.94 -15.46 15.66
C SER A 125 1.81 -14.68 16.65
N LEU A 126 1.42 -13.44 16.95
CA LEU A 126 1.51 -12.94 18.32
C LEU A 126 0.44 -13.66 19.17
N LEU A 127 0.56 -14.99 19.28
CA LEU A 127 -0.01 -15.71 20.40
C LEU A 127 0.93 -15.43 21.57
N PHE A 128 0.64 -14.36 22.31
CA PHE A 128 1.01 -14.36 23.71
C PHE A 128 0.27 -15.53 24.36
N LYS A 129 1.00 -16.59 24.69
CA LYS A 129 0.61 -17.52 25.74
C LYS A 129 1.49 -17.27 26.95
#